data_AF-R5LK62-F1
#
_entry.id   AF-R5LK62-F1
#
_cell.length_a   1.000
_cell.length_b   1.000
_cell.length_c   1.000
_cell.angle_alpha   90.00
_cell.angle_beta   90.00
_cell.angle_gamma   90.00
#
_symmetry.space_group_name_H-M   'P 1'
#
loop_
_entity.id
_entity.type
_entity.pdbx_description
1 polymer ?
#
loop_
_entity_poly.entity_id
_entity_poly.type
_entity_poly.pdbx_seq_one_letter_code
_entity_poly.pdbx_strand_id
1 'polypeptide(L)'
;MKINDRLKHIGDLVEANSFCLDVGCDHAFLDIYLVKQNKNIKAIASDIAEGPVKQARENIKREGLEKKIEVRLGNGLDTYSDEVNTVIISGMGGRNMIGIFKNNMKVLKKIDTIIVSPNNYQIDVKKFLTKNGFYIDDEELVKDKKFIYQIIKFKKGKRHYTRREYFFGPVLLKKKGSLFEEYYKREKLSREILISILPKNYRYKKFITKREIKMIEKEL
;
A
#
# COMPACT_ATOMS: atom_id res chain seq x y z
N MET A 1 -21.32 -2.66 -9.93
CA MET A 1 -20.39 -2.08 -8.92
C MET A 1 -19.15 -1.59 -9.65
N LYS A 2 -18.65 -0.37 -9.38
CA LYS A 2 -17.48 0.19 -10.06
C LYS A 2 -16.32 0.29 -9.07
N ILE A 3 -15.32 -0.57 -9.22
CA ILE A 3 -14.05 -0.47 -8.48
C ILE A 3 -13.27 0.74 -8.99
N ASN A 4 -12.59 1.47 -8.09
CA ASN A 4 -11.72 2.57 -8.50
C ASN A 4 -10.38 2.03 -9.06
N ASP A 5 -9.68 2.84 -9.85
CA ASP A 5 -8.46 2.41 -10.54
C ASP A 5 -7.36 2.00 -9.54
N ARG A 6 -7.28 2.67 -8.39
CA ARG A 6 -6.31 2.32 -7.34
C ARG A 6 -6.53 0.90 -6.81
N LEU A 7 -7.76 0.55 -6.44
CA LEU A 7 -8.09 -0.79 -5.95
C LEU A 7 -7.96 -1.84 -7.05
N LYS A 8 -8.28 -1.50 -8.30
CA LYS A 8 -8.08 -2.40 -9.43
C LYS A 8 -6.60 -2.78 -9.59
N HIS A 9 -5.70 -1.80 -9.66
CA HIS A 9 -4.26 -2.03 -9.76
C HIS A 9 -3.68 -2.77 -8.54
N ILE A 10 -4.21 -2.53 -7.33
CA ILE A 10 -3.86 -3.34 -6.15
C ILE A 10 -4.24 -4.81 -6.39
N GLY A 11 -5.43 -5.06 -6.93
CA GLY A 11 -5.91 -6.40 -7.23
C GLY A 11 -5.10 -7.09 -8.34
N ASP A 12 -4.64 -6.35 -9.35
CA ASP A 12 -3.82 -6.87 -10.44
C ASP A 12 -2.42 -7.38 -9.96
N LEU A 13 -1.95 -6.92 -8.80
CA LEU A 13 -0.69 -7.37 -8.18
C LEU A 13 -0.84 -8.64 -7.32
N VAL A 14 -2.07 -9.05 -7.03
CA VAL A 14 -2.36 -10.25 -6.22
C VAL A 14 -2.10 -11.51 -7.04
N GLU A 15 -1.43 -12.48 -6.43
CA GLU A 15 -1.04 -13.71 -7.11
C GLU A 15 -2.22 -14.68 -7.22
N ALA A 16 -2.20 -15.51 -8.26
CA ALA A 16 -3.16 -16.60 -8.38
C ALA A 16 -3.08 -17.53 -7.15
N ASN A 17 -4.23 -18.03 -6.70
CA ASN A 17 -4.35 -18.91 -5.51
C ASN A 17 -4.00 -18.23 -4.17
N SER A 18 -4.01 -16.90 -4.10
CA SER A 18 -3.84 -16.18 -2.83
C SER A 18 -5.06 -16.36 -1.91
N PHE A 19 -4.79 -16.45 -0.60
CA PHE A 19 -5.81 -16.18 0.42
C PHE A 19 -5.48 -14.82 1.03
N CYS A 20 -6.30 -13.83 0.67
CA CYS A 20 -6.09 -12.44 1.01
C CYS A 20 -6.78 -12.05 2.31
N LEU A 21 -6.15 -11.15 3.07
CA LEU A 21 -6.81 -10.33 4.09
C LEU A 21 -6.74 -8.86 3.64
N ASP A 22 -7.90 -8.25 3.36
CA ASP A 22 -8.03 -6.82 3.10
C ASP A 22 -8.34 -6.08 4.41
N VAL A 23 -7.37 -5.32 4.91
CA VAL A 23 -7.46 -4.60 6.19
C VAL A 23 -7.99 -3.19 5.97
N GLY A 24 -9.11 -2.87 6.62
CA GLY A 24 -9.84 -1.63 6.42
C GLY A 24 -10.63 -1.65 5.12
N CYS A 25 -11.31 -2.77 4.86
CA CYS A 25 -12.02 -2.99 3.61
C CYS A 25 -13.14 -1.94 3.43
N ASP A 26 -13.09 -1.19 2.33
CA ASP A 26 -14.13 -0.25 1.97
C ASP A 26 -15.23 -1.00 1.20
N HIS A 27 -16.20 -1.55 1.95
CA HIS A 27 -17.38 -2.24 1.43
C HIS A 27 -17.11 -3.49 0.58
N ALA A 28 -15.95 -4.14 0.78
CA ALA A 28 -15.48 -5.35 0.10
C ALA A 28 -15.36 -5.25 -1.44
N PHE A 29 -15.21 -4.04 -1.99
CA PHE A 29 -15.10 -3.86 -3.43
C PHE A 29 -13.85 -4.51 -4.03
N LEU A 30 -12.73 -4.47 -3.31
CA LEU A 30 -11.50 -5.14 -3.71
C LEU A 30 -11.67 -6.67 -3.65
N ASP A 31 -12.20 -7.20 -2.55
CA ASP A 31 -12.37 -8.65 -2.35
C ASP A 31 -13.26 -9.27 -3.43
N ILE A 32 -14.39 -8.63 -3.73
CA ILE A 32 -15.29 -9.04 -4.81
C ILE A 32 -14.57 -9.02 -6.16
N TYR A 33 -13.78 -7.99 -6.43
CA TYR A 33 -12.99 -7.90 -7.66
C TYR A 33 -11.99 -9.06 -7.77
N LEU A 34 -11.20 -9.31 -6.72
CA LEU A 34 -10.21 -10.38 -6.67
C LEU A 34 -10.83 -11.76 -6.97
N VAL A 35 -11.91 -12.10 -6.26
CA VAL A 35 -12.57 -13.40 -6.40
C VAL A 35 -13.25 -13.57 -7.76
N LYS A 36 -13.73 -12.48 -8.38
CA LYS A 36 -14.28 -12.50 -9.73
C LYS A 36 -13.21 -12.67 -10.81
N GLN A 37 -12.04 -12.06 -10.64
CA GLN A 37 -10.94 -12.17 -11.60
C GLN A 37 -10.26 -13.54 -11.55
N ASN A 38 -10.15 -14.15 -10.36
CA ASN A 38 -9.49 -15.44 -10.19
C ASN A 38 -10.30 -16.38 -9.29
N LYS A 39 -10.76 -17.49 -9.87
CA LYS A 39 -11.61 -18.48 -9.18
C LYS A 39 -10.96 -19.11 -7.94
N ASN A 40 -9.63 -19.12 -7.86
CA ASN A 40 -8.89 -19.77 -6.78
C ASN A 40 -8.51 -18.80 -5.65
N ILE A 41 -8.89 -17.52 -5.74
CA ILE A 41 -8.71 -16.58 -4.63
C ILE A 41 -9.81 -16.75 -3.60
N LYS A 42 -9.42 -16.71 -2.32
CA LYS A 42 -10.29 -16.48 -1.17
C LYS A 42 -9.90 -15.15 -0.51
N ALA A 43 -10.84 -14.53 0.19
CA ALA A 43 -10.57 -13.27 0.87
C ALA A 43 -11.24 -13.18 2.24
N ILE A 44 -10.61 -12.45 3.14
CA ILE A 44 -11.20 -11.91 4.37
C ILE A 44 -11.28 -10.41 4.18
N ALA A 45 -12.49 -9.87 4.10
CA ALA A 45 -12.76 -8.44 4.15
C ALA A 45 -12.89 -8.03 5.62
N SER A 46 -11.98 -7.20 6.13
CA SER A 46 -11.95 -6.81 7.53
C SER A 46 -12.02 -5.29 7.71
N ASP A 47 -12.85 -4.82 8.62
CA ASP A 47 -12.82 -3.43 9.07
C ASP A 47 -13.07 -3.36 10.58
N ILE A 48 -12.65 -2.27 11.22
CA ILE A 48 -12.87 -2.01 12.65
C ILE A 48 -14.28 -1.45 12.92
N ALA A 49 -14.90 -0.83 11.92
CA ALA A 49 -16.21 -0.21 12.03
C ALA A 49 -17.32 -1.14 11.53
N GLU A 50 -18.41 -1.21 12.29
CA GLU A 50 -19.56 -2.05 11.97
C GLU A 50 -20.28 -1.64 10.67
N GLY A 51 -20.31 -0.33 10.36
CA GLY A 51 -20.92 0.20 9.15
C GLY A 51 -20.31 -0.39 7.86
N PRO A 52 -18.99 -0.20 7.61
CA PRO A 52 -18.29 -0.83 6.50
C PRO A 52 -18.47 -2.36 6.44
N VAL A 53 -18.37 -3.05 7.59
CA VAL A 53 -18.57 -4.51 7.70
C VAL A 53 -19.98 -4.93 7.27
N LYS A 54 -21.02 -4.22 7.71
CA LYS A 54 -22.41 -4.50 7.31
C LYS A 54 -22.57 -4.35 5.80
N GLN A 55 -22.07 -3.25 5.24
CA GLN A 55 -22.17 -3.00 3.81
C GLN A 55 -21.37 -4.01 2.97
N ALA A 56 -20.20 -4.43 3.45
CA ALA A 56 -19.40 -5.49 2.84
C ALA A 56 -20.20 -6.79 2.73
N ARG A 57 -20.86 -7.24 3.81
CA ARG A 57 -21.71 -8.44 3.80
C ARG A 57 -22.84 -8.33 2.78
N GLU A 58 -23.52 -7.19 2.71
CA GLU A 58 -24.60 -6.96 1.74
C GLU A 58 -24.10 -7.03 0.29
N ASN A 59 -22.92 -6.46 0.01
CA ASN A 59 -22.33 -6.49 -1.32
C ASN A 59 -21.90 -7.90 -1.72
N ILE A 60 -21.23 -8.63 -0.82
CA ILE A 60 -20.79 -10.01 -1.05
C ILE A 60 -22.00 -10.93 -1.31
N LYS A 61 -23.06 -10.78 -0.51
CA LYS A 61 -24.32 -11.54 -0.68
C LYS A 61 -24.99 -11.25 -2.02
N ARG A 62 -25.04 -9.98 -2.42
CA ARG A 62 -25.61 -9.57 -3.71
C ARG A 62 -24.90 -10.20 -4.90
N GLU A 63 -23.61 -10.48 -4.74
CA GLU A 63 -22.77 -11.08 -5.77
C GLU A 63 -22.67 -12.62 -5.64
N GLY A 64 -23.29 -13.22 -4.62
CA GLY A 64 -23.28 -14.67 -4.37
C GLY A 64 -21.89 -15.23 -4.00
N LEU A 65 -21.05 -14.43 -3.34
CA LEU A 65 -19.64 -14.74 -3.07
C LEU A 65 -19.34 -15.14 -1.62
N GLU A 66 -20.36 -15.40 -0.79
CA GLU A 66 -20.20 -15.68 0.65
C GLU A 66 -19.33 -16.92 0.94
N LYS A 67 -19.25 -17.86 0.00
CA LYS A 67 -18.39 -19.06 0.13
C LYS A 67 -16.90 -18.77 -0.07
N LYS A 68 -16.55 -17.60 -0.62
CA LYS A 68 -15.18 -17.23 -0.98
C LYS A 68 -14.67 -15.99 -0.26
N ILE A 69 -15.57 -15.14 0.22
CA ILE A 69 -15.24 -13.92 0.94
C ILE A 69 -15.88 -13.97 2.32
N GLU A 70 -15.03 -14.01 3.35
CA GLU A 70 -15.44 -13.90 4.74
C GLU A 70 -15.41 -12.42 5.16
N VAL A 71 -16.34 -11.99 6.04
CA VAL A 71 -16.32 -10.63 6.59
C VAL A 71 -16.10 -10.67 8.09
N ARG A 72 -15.02 -10.03 8.55
CA ARG A 72 -14.65 -9.96 9.97
C ARG A 72 -14.70 -8.52 10.48
N LEU A 73 -15.15 -8.35 11.71
CA LEU A 73 -15.06 -7.09 12.46
C LEU A 73 -13.83 -7.17 13.36
N GLY A 74 -12.88 -6.25 13.20
CA GLY A 74 -11.69 -6.23 14.06
C GLY A 74 -10.63 -5.22 13.62
N ASN A 75 -9.66 -5.00 14.50
CA ASN A 75 -8.65 -3.97 14.31
C ASN A 75 -7.40 -4.54 13.63
N GLY A 76 -7.03 -3.98 12.47
CA GLY A 76 -5.76 -4.30 11.84
C GLY A 76 -5.63 -5.78 11.49
N LEU A 77 -4.62 -6.45 12.06
CA LEU A 77 -4.33 -7.87 11.82
C LEU A 77 -4.95 -8.80 12.87
N ASP A 78 -5.82 -8.31 13.75
CA ASP A 78 -6.52 -9.14 14.74
C ASP A 78 -7.48 -10.15 14.08
N THR A 79 -7.90 -9.87 12.84
CA THR A 79 -8.78 -10.74 12.03
C THR A 79 -8.00 -11.73 11.15
N TYR A 80 -6.69 -11.84 11.31
CA TYR A 80 -5.85 -12.77 10.56
C TYR A 80 -6.21 -14.25 10.81
N SER A 81 -6.02 -15.09 9.77
CA SER A 81 -6.08 -16.56 9.84
C SER A 81 -4.75 -17.13 9.34
N ASP A 82 -4.29 -18.26 9.90
CA ASP A 82 -3.01 -18.88 9.52
C ASP A 82 -2.96 -19.34 8.04
N GLU A 83 -4.11 -19.48 7.39
CA GLU A 83 -4.20 -19.78 5.95
C GLU A 83 -3.97 -18.55 5.05
N VAL A 84 -4.00 -17.33 5.61
CA VAL A 84 -3.77 -16.08 4.86
C VAL A 84 -2.28 -15.95 4.54
N ASN A 85 -1.98 -15.88 3.25
CA ASN A 85 -0.63 -15.68 2.73
C ASN A 85 -0.38 -14.25 2.21
N THR A 86 -1.45 -13.51 1.92
CA THR A 86 -1.38 -12.17 1.35
C THR A 86 -2.16 -11.17 2.19
N VAL A 87 -1.52 -10.09 2.62
CA VAL A 87 -2.19 -8.97 3.32
C VAL A 87 -2.21 -7.74 2.45
N ILE A 88 -3.37 -7.09 2.38
CA ILE A 88 -3.59 -5.86 1.65
C ILE A 88 -3.99 -4.76 2.64
N ILE A 89 -3.31 -3.61 2.58
CA ILE A 89 -3.71 -2.42 3.35
C ILE A 89 -3.63 -1.20 2.44
N SER A 90 -4.76 -0.57 2.16
CA SER A 90 -4.84 0.58 1.25
C SER A 90 -5.59 1.76 1.87
N GLY A 91 -5.33 2.97 1.40
CA GLY A 91 -6.10 4.15 1.81
C GLY A 91 -5.82 4.67 3.23
N MET A 92 -4.85 4.11 3.95
CA MET A 92 -4.43 4.56 5.29
C MET A 92 -3.14 5.39 5.26
N GLY A 93 -2.90 6.17 6.32
CA GLY A 93 -1.61 6.84 6.52
C GLY A 93 -0.50 5.84 6.85
N GLY A 94 0.72 6.05 6.33
CA GLY A 94 1.80 5.06 6.45
C GLY A 94 2.20 4.74 7.90
N ARG A 95 2.11 5.71 8.81
CA ARG A 95 2.36 5.48 10.25
C ARG A 95 1.30 4.58 10.89
N ASN A 96 0.04 4.69 10.48
CA ASN A 96 -1.02 3.81 10.97
C ASN A 96 -0.80 2.38 10.46
N MET A 97 -0.43 2.21 9.19
CA MET A 97 -0.04 0.90 8.66
C MET A 97 1.12 0.27 9.45
N ILE A 98 2.16 1.05 9.74
CA ILE A 98 3.27 0.58 10.59
C ILE A 98 2.79 0.18 11.99
N GLY A 99 1.85 0.93 12.57
CA GLY A 99 1.23 0.61 13.86
C GLY A 99 0.53 -0.74 13.84
N ILE A 100 -0.29 -1.01 12.81
CA ILE A 100 -0.96 -2.30 12.59
C ILE A 100 0.06 -3.44 12.59
N PHE A 101 1.14 -3.32 11.82
CA PHE A 101 2.15 -4.37 11.78
C PHE A 101 2.92 -4.53 13.10
N LYS A 102 3.26 -3.42 13.79
CA LYS A 102 3.97 -3.45 15.06
C LYS A 102 3.17 -4.12 16.18
N ASN A 103 1.86 -3.94 16.19
CA ASN A 103 1.01 -4.56 17.20
C ASN A 103 0.84 -6.07 16.98
N ASN A 104 1.03 -6.54 15.74
CA ASN A 104 0.86 -7.95 15.37
C ASN A 104 2.13 -8.55 14.75
N MET A 105 3.31 -8.30 15.35
CA MET A 105 4.60 -8.78 14.84
C MET A 105 4.70 -10.30 14.66
N LYS A 106 3.96 -11.09 15.44
CA LYS A 106 3.89 -12.55 15.27
C LYS A 106 3.20 -12.94 13.97
N VAL A 107 2.10 -12.27 13.64
CA VAL A 107 1.36 -12.43 12.38
C VAL A 107 2.22 -11.98 11.20
N LEU A 108 2.91 -10.84 11.33
CA LEU A 108 3.80 -10.33 10.28
C LEU A 108 4.83 -11.36 9.79
N LYS A 109 5.36 -12.19 10.69
CA LYS A 109 6.33 -13.25 10.35
C LYS A 109 5.72 -14.42 9.55
N LYS A 110 4.40 -14.61 9.61
CA LYS A 110 3.68 -15.68 8.92
C LYS A 110 3.29 -15.29 7.50
N ILE A 111 3.06 -14.00 7.25
CA ILE A 111 2.65 -13.48 5.93
C ILE A 111 3.80 -13.63 4.91
N ASP A 112 3.45 -13.96 3.67
CA ASP A 112 4.40 -14.11 2.56
C ASP A 112 4.41 -12.88 1.65
N THR A 113 3.24 -12.31 1.37
CA THR A 113 3.07 -11.15 0.49
C THR A 113 2.31 -10.03 1.19
N ILE A 114 2.79 -8.79 1.04
CA ILE A 114 2.12 -7.60 1.56
C ILE A 114 1.97 -6.59 0.42
N ILE A 115 0.74 -6.14 0.15
CA ILE A 115 0.48 -5.08 -0.82
C ILE A 115 -0.06 -3.87 -0.06
N VAL A 116 0.61 -2.73 -0.20
CA VAL A 116 0.22 -1.50 0.50
C VAL A 116 0.12 -0.32 -0.45
N SER A 117 -0.84 0.55 -0.18
CA SER A 117 -0.96 1.85 -0.84
C SER A 117 -1.12 2.96 0.21
N PRO A 118 -0.04 3.37 0.89
CA PRO A 118 -0.10 4.40 1.92
C PRO A 118 -0.33 5.79 1.32
N ASN A 119 -1.20 6.58 1.95
CA ASN A 119 -1.49 7.96 1.53
C ASN A 119 -0.29 8.90 1.76
N ASN A 120 0.57 8.58 2.74
CA ASN A 120 1.74 9.36 3.13
C ASN A 120 2.78 8.46 3.81
N TYR A 121 3.98 8.98 4.05
CA TYR A 121 5.09 8.26 4.72
C TYR A 121 5.48 6.94 4.02
N GLN A 122 5.43 6.90 2.68
CA GLN A 122 5.78 5.75 1.85
C GLN A 122 7.19 5.22 2.19
N ILE A 123 8.15 6.12 2.37
CA ILE A 123 9.54 5.80 2.74
C ILE A 123 9.60 5.06 4.09
N ASP A 124 8.80 5.48 5.07
CA ASP A 124 8.79 4.86 6.40
C ASP A 124 8.21 3.44 6.33
N VAL A 125 7.15 3.25 5.52
CA VAL A 125 6.56 1.92 5.27
C VAL A 125 7.57 1.00 4.58
N LYS A 126 8.24 1.47 3.52
CA LYS A 126 9.31 0.72 2.82
C LYS A 126 10.41 0.30 3.79
N LYS A 127 10.92 1.22 4.62
CA LYS A 127 11.96 0.92 5.61
C LYS A 127 11.49 -0.06 6.68
N PHE A 128 10.26 0.11 7.18
CA PHE A 128 9.72 -0.76 8.20
C PHE A 128 9.57 -2.19 7.71
N LEU A 129 8.90 -2.41 6.57
CA LEU A 129 8.69 -3.76 6.05
C LEU A 129 10.02 -4.41 5.64
N THR A 130 10.92 -3.66 5.01
CA THR A 130 12.23 -4.21 4.63
C THR A 130 13.11 -4.59 5.82
N LYS A 131 13.06 -3.80 6.90
CA LYS A 131 13.72 -4.16 8.18
C LYS A 131 13.14 -5.45 8.79
N ASN A 132 11.86 -5.73 8.53
CA ASN A 132 11.15 -6.87 9.11
C ASN A 132 11.06 -8.09 8.18
N GLY A 133 12.02 -8.24 7.26
CA GLY A 133 12.18 -9.46 6.48
C GLY A 133 11.34 -9.52 5.22
N PHE A 134 11.04 -8.35 4.64
CA PHE A 134 10.44 -8.24 3.31
C PHE A 134 11.38 -7.53 2.33
N TYR A 135 11.14 -7.71 1.04
CA TYR A 135 11.76 -6.95 -0.02
C TYR A 135 10.68 -6.39 -0.95
N ILE A 136 10.94 -5.22 -1.54
CA ILE A 136 10.09 -4.59 -2.56
C ILE A 136 10.18 -5.42 -3.84
N ASP A 137 9.08 -6.07 -4.18
CA ASP A 137 8.94 -6.99 -5.32
C ASP A 137 8.45 -6.24 -6.56
N ASP A 138 7.38 -5.45 -6.41
CA ASP A 138 6.84 -4.59 -7.46
C ASP A 138 6.33 -3.26 -6.89
N GLU A 139 6.27 -2.25 -7.76
CA GLU A 139 5.73 -0.94 -7.46
C GLU A 139 4.99 -0.37 -8.66
N GLU A 140 3.89 0.34 -8.40
CA GLU A 140 3.10 1.02 -9.40
C GLU A 140 2.72 2.42 -8.95
N LEU A 141 2.64 3.34 -9.93
CA LEU A 141 2.02 4.64 -9.76
C LEU A 141 0.67 4.61 -10.46
N VAL A 142 -0.38 4.96 -9.74
CA VAL A 142 -1.75 4.97 -10.26
C VAL A 142 -2.35 6.34 -10.04
N LYS A 143 -2.88 6.92 -11.12
CA LYS A 143 -3.59 8.20 -11.07
C LYS A 143 -5.08 7.94 -10.91
N ASP A 144 -5.67 8.47 -9.85
CA ASP A 144 -7.11 8.49 -9.65
C ASP A 144 -7.51 9.94 -9.35
N LYS A 145 -8.26 10.53 -10.28
CA LYS A 145 -8.58 11.96 -10.36
C LYS A 145 -7.30 12.81 -10.29
N LYS A 146 -7.17 13.67 -9.28
CA LYS A 146 -6.02 14.58 -9.07
C LYS A 146 -4.89 13.95 -8.26
N PHE A 147 -5.08 12.75 -7.73
CA PHE A 147 -4.12 12.08 -6.88
C PHE A 147 -3.36 11.02 -7.66
N ILE A 148 -2.08 10.86 -7.31
CA ILE A 148 -1.25 9.78 -7.83
C ILE A 148 -0.78 9.02 -6.60
N TYR A 149 -1.13 7.75 -6.53
CA TYR A 149 -0.84 6.85 -5.42
C TYR A 149 0.32 5.93 -5.76
N GLN A 150 1.14 5.61 -4.76
CA GLN A 150 2.14 4.55 -4.85
C GLN A 150 1.53 3.26 -4.29
N ILE A 151 1.48 2.23 -5.13
CA ILE A 151 1.20 0.85 -4.70
C ILE A 151 2.54 0.13 -4.62
N ILE A 152 2.77 -0.58 -3.52
CA ILE A 152 4.04 -1.27 -3.25
C ILE A 152 3.70 -2.70 -2.85
N LYS A 153 4.18 -3.67 -3.65
CA LYS A 153 4.13 -5.09 -3.34
C LYS A 153 5.44 -5.51 -2.70
N PHE A 154 5.32 -6.17 -1.56
CA PHE A 154 6.42 -6.74 -0.81
C PHE A 154 6.29 -8.26 -0.79
N LYS A 155 7.43 -8.95 -0.88
CA LYS A 155 7.53 -10.39 -0.63
C LYS A 155 8.51 -10.69 0.48
N LYS A 156 8.33 -11.83 1.14
CA LYS A 156 9.22 -12.32 2.18
C LYS A 156 10.63 -12.52 1.64
N GLY A 157 11.62 -12.03 2.39
CA GLY A 157 13.03 -12.06 2.02
C GLY A 157 13.76 -10.78 2.43
N LYS A 158 15.08 -10.76 2.27
CA LYS A 158 15.90 -9.60 2.62
C LYS A 158 16.64 -9.08 1.39
N ARG A 159 16.61 -7.76 1.22
CA ARG A 159 17.43 -7.04 0.24
C ARG A 159 17.90 -5.73 0.85
N HIS A 160 19.04 -5.23 0.36
CA HIS A 160 19.56 -3.93 0.74
C HIS A 160 19.06 -2.86 -0.24
N TYR A 161 18.76 -1.68 0.30
CA TYR A 161 18.28 -0.55 -0.49
C TYR A 161 19.09 0.69 -0.15
N THR A 162 19.48 1.41 -1.18
CA THR A 162 20.07 2.73 -1.07
C THR A 162 19.02 3.77 -0.63
N ARG A 163 19.48 4.94 -0.17
CA ARG A 163 18.59 6.08 0.10
C ARG A 163 17.77 6.48 -1.14
N ARG A 164 18.37 6.37 -2.33
CA ARG A 164 17.72 6.66 -3.61
C ARG A 164 16.58 5.68 -3.87
N GLU A 165 16.80 4.39 -3.68
CA GLU A 165 15.76 3.36 -3.87
C GLU A 165 14.65 3.46 -2.81
N TYR A 166 14.96 3.81 -1.56
CA TYR A 166 13.91 4.08 -0.58
C TYR A 166 13.05 5.28 -0.95
N PHE A 167 13.66 6.34 -1.51
CA PHE A 167 12.97 7.57 -1.88
C PHE A 167 12.08 7.39 -3.13
N PHE A 168 12.64 6.79 -4.19
CA PHE A 168 11.93 6.64 -5.45
C PHE A 168 11.14 5.34 -5.57
N GLY A 169 11.65 4.27 -4.97
CA GLY A 169 11.25 2.91 -5.29
C GLY A 169 12.19 2.26 -6.31
N PRO A 170 12.80 1.10 -6.00
CA PRO A 170 13.73 0.42 -6.92
C PRO A 170 13.05 -0.01 -8.24
N VAL A 171 11.74 -0.31 -8.22
CA VAL A 171 11.00 -0.73 -9.40
C VAL A 171 10.51 0.49 -10.18
N LEU A 172 10.02 1.52 -9.49
CA LEU A 172 9.65 2.79 -10.12
C LEU A 172 10.82 3.47 -10.84
N LEU A 173 12.03 3.38 -10.27
CA LEU A 173 13.27 3.86 -10.91
C LEU A 173 13.62 3.16 -12.22
N LYS A 174 13.17 1.91 -12.41
CA LYS A 174 13.38 1.16 -13.65
C LYS A 174 12.26 1.45 -14.65
N LYS A 175 11.01 1.50 -14.19
CA LYS A 175 9.83 1.72 -15.06
C LYS A 175 9.80 3.13 -15.67
N LYS A 176 10.15 4.17 -14.89
CA LYS A 176 10.15 5.60 -15.30
C LYS A 176 9.01 6.01 -16.25
N GLY A 177 7.78 5.57 -15.99
CA GLY A 177 6.63 5.91 -16.84
C GLY A 177 6.21 7.38 -16.73
N SER A 178 5.25 7.82 -17.55
CA SER A 178 4.74 9.21 -17.54
C SER A 178 4.25 9.69 -16.17
N LEU A 179 3.60 8.80 -15.39
CA LEU A 179 3.17 9.10 -14.03
C LEU A 179 4.34 9.27 -13.05
N PHE A 180 5.51 8.68 -13.32
CA PHE A 180 6.72 8.91 -12.52
C PHE A 180 7.15 10.36 -12.64
N GLU A 181 7.23 10.88 -13.87
CA GLU A 181 7.57 12.28 -14.09
C GLU A 181 6.54 13.22 -13.45
N GLU A 182 5.24 12.98 -13.69
CA GLU A 182 4.17 13.82 -13.13
C GLU A 182 4.23 13.84 -11.59
N TYR A 183 4.40 12.67 -10.97
CA TYR A 183 4.51 12.53 -9.52
C TYR A 183 5.72 13.28 -8.98
N TYR A 184 6.91 13.06 -9.55
CA TYR A 184 8.14 13.64 -9.02
C TYR A 184 8.31 15.12 -9.35
N LYS A 185 7.72 15.63 -10.44
CA LYS A 185 7.59 17.09 -10.69
C LYS A 185 6.78 17.76 -9.59
N ARG A 186 5.65 17.16 -9.19
CA ARG A 186 4.83 17.66 -8.07
C ARG A 186 5.58 17.58 -6.73
N GLU A 187 6.24 16.45 -6.47
CA GLU A 187 7.04 16.26 -5.25
C GLU A 187 8.22 17.26 -5.16
N LYS A 188 8.85 17.62 -6.28
CA LYS A 188 9.88 18.65 -6.34
C LYS A 188 9.31 20.01 -5.97
N LEU A 189 8.21 20.43 -6.61
CA LEU A 189 7.56 21.71 -6.34
C LEU A 189 7.14 21.85 -4.87
N SER A 190 6.52 20.82 -4.29
CA SER A 190 6.15 20.82 -2.87
C SER A 190 7.36 21.00 -1.94
N ARG A 191 8.53 20.46 -2.32
CA ARG A 191 9.78 20.60 -1.55
C ARG A 191 10.42 21.97 -1.70
N GLU A 192 10.36 22.57 -2.88
CA GLU A 192 10.82 23.94 -3.13
C GLU A 192 10.00 24.94 -2.31
N ILE A 193 8.67 24.79 -2.32
CA ILE A 193 7.76 25.57 -1.46
C ILE A 193 8.10 25.35 0.01
N LEU A 194 8.33 24.10 0.44
CA LEU A 194 8.72 23.82 1.82
C LEU A 194 10.01 24.55 2.23
N ILE A 195 11.03 24.61 1.35
CA ILE A 195 12.28 25.30 1.63
C ILE A 195 12.07 26.81 1.79
N SER A 196 11.19 27.41 0.97
CA SER A 196 10.93 28.86 1.01
C SER A 196 10.21 29.28 2.29
N ILE A 197 9.31 28.44 2.82
CA ILE A 197 8.56 28.74 4.05
C ILE A 197 9.28 28.32 5.34
N LEU A 198 10.19 27.33 5.29
CA LEU A 198 10.84 26.82 6.50
C LEU A 198 11.68 27.90 7.20
N PRO A 199 11.58 28.08 8.52
CA PRO A 199 12.41 29.03 9.25
C PRO A 199 13.91 28.67 9.22
N LYS A 200 14.79 29.65 9.47
CA LYS A 200 16.27 29.49 9.37
C LYS A 200 16.85 28.44 10.34
N ASN A 201 16.20 28.21 11.49
CA ASN A 201 16.63 27.22 12.49
C ASN A 201 16.40 25.76 12.06
N TYR A 202 15.57 25.49 11.06
CA TYR A 202 15.35 24.13 10.50
C TYR A 202 16.47 23.68 9.54
N ARG A 203 17.74 23.91 9.90
CA ARG A 203 18.91 23.68 9.03
C ARG A 203 18.99 22.24 8.50
N TYR A 204 18.80 21.24 9.37
CA TYR A 204 18.86 19.83 8.98
C TYR A 204 17.74 19.46 8.00
N LYS A 205 16.50 19.88 8.28
CA LYS A 205 15.36 19.62 7.39
C LYS A 205 15.59 20.26 6.02
N LYS A 206 16.05 21.52 5.97
CA LYS A 206 16.42 22.20 4.71
C LYS A 206 17.49 21.45 3.94
N PHE A 207 18.54 20.97 4.62
CA PHE A 207 19.60 20.19 3.98
C PHE A 207 19.07 18.88 3.35
N ILE A 208 18.26 18.13 4.10
CA ILE A 208 17.64 16.89 3.60
C ILE A 208 16.74 17.17 2.40
N THR A 209 15.87 18.18 2.49
CA THR A 209 14.96 18.57 1.41
C THR A 209 15.71 19.04 0.16
N LYS A 210 16.80 19.81 0.30
CA LYS A 210 17.67 20.18 -0.83
C LYS A 210 18.30 18.97 -1.50
N ARG A 211 18.70 17.94 -0.73
CA ARG A 211 19.22 16.69 -1.30
C ARG A 211 18.14 15.92 -2.05
N GLU A 212 16.90 15.91 -1.55
CA GLU A 212 15.76 15.28 -2.24
C GLU A 212 15.43 15.97 -3.56
N ILE A 213 15.43 17.31 -3.60
CA ILE A 213 15.27 18.07 -4.85
C ILE A 213 16.35 17.69 -5.86
N LYS A 214 17.62 17.72 -5.45
CA LYS A 214 18.74 17.30 -6.32
C LYS A 214 18.66 15.85 -6.77
N MET A 215 18.07 14.97 -5.97
CA MET A 215 17.82 13.58 -6.39
C MET A 215 16.74 13.54 -7.47
N ILE A 216 15.65 14.29 -7.29
CA ILE A 216 14.57 14.35 -8.28
C ILE A 216 15.08 14.92 -9.61
N GLU A 217 15.85 16.01 -9.57
CA GLU A 217 16.44 16.65 -10.76
C GLU A 217 17.38 15.76 -11.56
N LYS A 218 17.93 14.70 -10.96
CA LYS A 218 18.78 13.74 -11.67
C LYS A 218 17.99 12.63 -12.34
N GLU A 219 16.74 12.42 -11.92
CA GLU A 219 15.91 11.33 -12.43
C GLU A 219 14.88 11.77 -13.46
N LEU A 220 14.48 13.04 -13.40
CA LEU A 220 13.65 13.74 -14.39
C LEU A 220 14.53 14.33 -15.48
#